data_AF-A0A2N2GBQ1-F1
#
_entry.id   AF-A0A2N2GBQ1-F1
#
_cell.length_a   1.000
_cell.length_b   1.000
_cell.length_c   1.000
_cell.angle_alpha   90.00
_cell.angle_beta   90.00
_cell.angle_gamma   90.00
#
_symmetry.space_group_name_H-M   'P 1'
#
loop_
_entity.id
_entity.type
_entity.pdbx_description
1 polymer ?
#
loop_
_entity_poly.entity_id
_entity_poly.type
_entity_poly.pdbx_seq_one_letter_code
_entity_poly.pdbx_strand_id
1 'polypeptide(L)'
;MAEIYRFLAQSMRYPSPDWMQPDYFSALNTFLVELGWDAEAQTIRQAIAEGADWLEPVQVEHTRLFVNAVPSVVAPPYGSIYLSADGMLYGPSA
;
A
#
# COMPACT_ATOMS: atom_id res chain seq x y z
N MET A 1 16.29 0.82 10.84
CA MET A 1 15.11 1.72 11.01
C MET A 1 14.83 2.61 9.81
N ALA A 2 15.79 3.27 9.17
CA ALA A 2 15.48 4.10 7.98
C ALA A 2 14.90 3.29 6.79
N GLU A 3 15.31 2.03 6.63
CA GLU A 3 14.91 1.19 5.49
C GLU A 3 13.46 0.73 5.56
N ILE A 4 12.97 0.35 6.75
CA ILE A 4 11.56 -0.02 6.93
C ILE A 4 10.63 1.16 6.62
N TYR A 5 10.99 2.39 7.03
CA TYR A 5 10.19 3.57 6.68
C TYR A 5 10.18 3.85 5.17
N ARG A 6 11.29 3.63 4.47
CA ARG A 6 11.33 3.76 3.00
C ARG A 6 10.47 2.70 2.32
N PHE A 7 10.54 1.46 2.78
CA PHE A 7 9.70 0.36 2.28
C PHE A 7 8.21 0.69 2.45
N LEU A 8 7.78 1.05 3.67
CA LEU A 8 6.38 1.40 3.95
C LEU A 8 5.92 2.62 3.14
N ALA A 9 6.77 3.65 3.02
CA ALA A 9 6.46 4.81 2.19
C ALA A 9 6.33 4.46 0.70
N GLN A 10 7.17 3.55 0.20
CA GLN A 10 7.08 3.06 -1.17
C GLN A 10 5.78 2.27 -1.40
N SER A 11 5.36 1.44 -0.43
CA SER A 11 4.10 0.68 -0.49
C SER A 11 2.84 1.55 -0.54
N MET A 12 2.91 2.82 -0.12
CA MET A 12 1.79 3.78 -0.21
C MET A 12 1.68 4.43 -1.60
N ARG A 13 2.72 4.35 -2.44
CA ARG A 13 2.69 4.91 -3.79
C ARG A 13 1.73 4.13 -4.68
N TYR A 14 1.21 4.80 -5.71
CA TYR A 14 0.39 4.12 -6.70
C TYR A 14 1.15 2.91 -7.31
N PRO A 15 0.55 1.71 -7.36
CA PRO A 15 1.16 0.50 -7.88
C PRO A 15 1.59 0.67 -9.34
N SER A 16 2.88 0.46 -9.63
CA SER A 16 3.45 0.60 -10.98
C SER A 16 4.56 -0.41 -11.20
N PRO A 17 4.72 -0.95 -12.44
CA PRO A 17 5.84 -1.81 -12.78
C PRO A 17 7.19 -1.13 -12.58
N ASP A 18 7.28 0.20 -12.62
CA ASP A 18 8.57 0.92 -12.49
C ASP A 18 9.27 0.67 -11.14
N TRP A 19 8.50 0.35 -10.09
CA TRP A 19 9.04 0.18 -8.75
C TRP A 19 8.63 -1.13 -8.08
N MET A 20 7.56 -1.80 -8.53
CA MET A 20 7.15 -3.13 -8.06
C MET A 20 8.01 -4.21 -8.72
N GLN A 21 9.30 -4.19 -8.37
CA GLN A 21 10.34 -5.06 -8.92
C GLN A 21 10.63 -6.24 -7.98
N PRO A 22 11.36 -7.28 -8.42
CA PRO A 22 11.65 -8.46 -7.60
C PRO A 22 12.20 -8.15 -6.20
N ASP A 23 13.04 -7.13 -6.07
CA ASP A 23 13.60 -6.70 -4.78
C ASP A 23 12.53 -6.21 -3.80
N TYR A 24 11.52 -5.49 -4.31
CA TYR A 24 10.38 -5.05 -3.49
C TYR A 24 9.58 -6.25 -2.97
N PHE A 25 9.32 -7.25 -3.81
CA PHE A 25 8.59 -8.45 -3.40
C PHE A 25 9.39 -9.33 -2.43
N SER A 26 10.71 -9.39 -2.58
CA SER A 26 11.60 -10.03 -1.61
C SER A 26 11.53 -9.35 -0.23
N ALA A 27 11.57 -8.01 -0.21
CA ALA A 27 11.43 -7.23 1.01
C ALA A 27 10.03 -7.40 1.65
N LEU A 28 8.97 -7.36 0.85
CA LEU A 28 7.59 -7.61 1.31
C LEU A 28 7.45 -9.00 1.92
N ASN A 29 7.96 -10.04 1.26
CA ASN A 29 7.91 -11.39 1.77
C ASN A 29 8.64 -11.53 3.11
N THR A 30 9.85 -10.96 3.21
CA THR A 30 10.63 -10.98 4.45
C THR A 30 9.87 -10.29 5.58
N PHE A 31 9.31 -9.11 5.30
CA PHE A 31 8.53 -8.35 6.25
C PHE A 31 7.30 -9.12 6.77
N LEU A 32 6.55 -9.78 5.87
CA LEU A 32 5.38 -10.57 6.24
C LEU A 32 5.76 -11.79 7.12
N VAL A 33 6.83 -12.50 6.78
CA VAL A 33 7.31 -13.64 7.56
C VAL A 33 7.79 -13.19 8.95
N GLU A 34 8.49 -12.06 9.04
CA GLU A 34 8.92 -11.50 10.35
C GLU A 34 7.73 -11.10 11.23
N LEU A 35 6.59 -10.74 10.64
CA LEU A 35 5.33 -10.48 11.35
C LEU A 35 4.54 -11.75 11.69
N GLY A 36 5.00 -12.93 11.26
CA GLY A 36 4.31 -14.21 11.44
C GLY A 36 3.15 -14.45 10.47
N TRP A 37 3.15 -13.78 9.32
CA TRP A 37 2.13 -13.86 8.27
C TRP A 37 2.60 -14.74 7.10
N ASP A 38 3.14 -15.92 7.42
CA ASP A 38 3.73 -16.85 6.46
C ASP A 38 2.73 -17.32 5.39
N ALA A 39 1.45 -17.49 5.77
CA ALA A 39 0.40 -17.94 4.88
C ALA A 39 0.04 -16.87 3.83
N GLU A 40 -0.02 -15.62 4.25
CA GLU A 40 -0.25 -14.46 3.39
C GLU A 40 0.95 -14.23 2.47
N ALA A 41 2.18 -14.32 3.01
CA ALA A 41 3.40 -14.24 2.22
C ALA A 41 3.43 -15.31 1.12
N GLN A 42 3.05 -16.55 1.43
CA GLN A 42 2.96 -17.63 0.46
C GLN A 42 1.90 -17.35 -0.61
N THR A 43 0.70 -16.92 -0.21
CA THR A 43 -0.40 -16.58 -1.13
C THR A 43 0.03 -15.50 -2.11
N ILE A 44 0.66 -14.43 -1.63
CA ILE A 44 1.14 -13.32 -2.46
C ILE A 44 2.24 -13.79 -3.42
N ARG A 45 3.23 -14.57 -2.95
CA ARG A 45 4.27 -15.13 -3.80
C ARG A 45 3.70 -15.97 -4.95
N GLN A 46 2.73 -16.82 -4.65
CA GLN A 46 2.04 -17.65 -5.66
C GLN A 46 1.32 -16.78 -6.68
N ALA A 47 0.53 -15.81 -6.23
CA ALA A 47 -0.20 -14.90 -7.11
C ALA A 47 0.73 -14.14 -8.09
N ILE A 48 1.90 -13.71 -7.62
CA ILE A 48 2.90 -13.02 -8.47
C ILE A 48 3.57 -14.01 -9.44
N ALA A 49 3.94 -15.21 -8.98
CA ALA A 49 4.69 -16.19 -9.77
C ALA A 49 3.82 -16.87 -10.84
N GLU A 50 2.53 -17.07 -10.57
CA GLU A 50 1.59 -17.75 -11.46
C GLU A 50 1.10 -16.85 -12.62
N GLY A 51 1.54 -15.58 -12.66
CA GLY A 51 1.58 -14.78 -13.88
C GLY A 51 0.24 -14.32 -14.43
N ALA A 52 -0.85 -14.37 -13.65
CA ALA A 52 -2.07 -13.65 -13.97
C ALA A 52 -1.87 -12.14 -13.77
N ASP A 53 -2.71 -11.31 -14.39
CA ASP A 53 -2.71 -9.85 -14.29
C ASP A 53 -2.99 -9.40 -12.84
N TRP A 54 -1.97 -9.48 -11.98
CA TRP A 54 -2.06 -9.15 -10.56
C TRP A 54 -1.97 -7.64 -10.33
N LEU A 55 -1.41 -6.89 -11.28
CA LEU A 55 -1.15 -5.47 -11.11
C LEU A 55 -2.45 -4.66 -11.20
N GLU A 56 -3.31 -4.93 -12.18
CA GLU A 56 -4.58 -4.21 -12.34
C GLU A 56 -5.47 -4.32 -11.08
N PRO A 57 -5.70 -5.51 -10.49
CA PRO A 57 -6.44 -5.63 -9.23
C PRO A 57 -5.86 -4.78 -8.10
N VAL A 58 -4.53 -4.73 -7.97
CA VAL A 58 -3.86 -3.93 -6.93
C VAL A 58 -4.01 -2.43 -7.19
N GLN A 59 -3.97 -2.01 -8.46
CA GLN A 59 -4.22 -0.62 -8.87
C GLN A 59 -5.68 -0.20 -8.62
N VAL A 60 -6.65 -1.08 -8.92
CA VAL A 60 -8.07 -0.86 -8.66
C VAL A 60 -8.31 -0.68 -7.16
N GLU A 61 -7.75 -1.57 -6.33
CA GLU A 61 -7.91 -1.48 -4.88
C GLU A 61 -7.19 -0.26 -4.29
N HIS A 62 -5.99 0.09 -4.76
CA HIS A 62 -5.31 1.32 -4.34
C HIS A 62 -6.16 2.55 -4.65
N THR A 63 -6.73 2.60 -5.87
CA THR A 63 -7.60 3.70 -6.27
C THR A 63 -8.85 3.75 -5.39
N ARG A 64 -9.51 2.61 -5.13
CA ARG A 64 -10.70 2.54 -4.27
C ARG A 64 -10.41 3.01 -2.84
N LEU A 65 -9.25 2.65 -2.30
CA LEU A 65 -8.88 2.96 -0.92
C LEU A 65 -8.43 4.41 -0.74
N PHE A 66 -7.57 4.91 -1.65
CA PHE A 66 -6.80 6.14 -1.42
C PHE A 66 -7.11 7.29 -2.39
N VAL A 67 -7.81 7.04 -3.51
CA VAL A 67 -7.98 8.03 -4.59
C VAL A 67 -9.44 8.36 -4.89
N ASN A 68 -10.27 7.37 -5.22
CA ASN A 68 -11.64 7.56 -5.68
C ASN A 68 -12.54 8.05 -4.55
N ALA A 69 -13.36 9.06 -4.86
CA ALA A 69 -14.24 9.71 -3.90
C ALA A 69 -15.67 9.81 -4.43
N VAL A 70 -16.55 8.89 -4.00
CA VAL A 70 -18.00 9.14 -3.90
C VAL A 70 -18.55 8.32 -2.71
N PRO A 71 -19.11 8.92 -1.64
CA PRO A 71 -19.14 10.35 -1.32
C PRO A 71 -17.81 10.90 -0.73
N SER A 72 -16.89 10.02 -0.35
CA SER A 72 -15.55 10.35 0.16
C SER A 72 -14.55 9.24 -0.15
N VAL A 73 -13.25 9.53 -0.12
CA VAL A 73 -12.20 8.50 -0.15
C VAL A 73 -12.29 7.64 1.12
N VAL A 74 -12.10 6.33 1.00
CA VAL A 74 -12.26 5.38 2.12
C VAL A 74 -11.19 5.58 3.20
N ALA A 75 -9.93 5.70 2.78
CA ALA A 75 -8.79 5.89 3.67
C ALA A 75 -7.88 6.99 3.10
N PRO A 76 -8.25 8.28 3.19
CA PRO A 76 -7.43 9.37 2.68
C PRO A 76 -6.00 9.29 3.25
N PRO A 77 -4.93 9.29 2.43
CA PRO A 77 -3.56 9.11 2.92
C PRO A 77 -2.98 10.38 3.59
N TYR A 78 -3.84 11.25 4.13
CA TYR A 78 -3.48 12.56 4.68
C TYR A 78 -3.86 12.63 6.16
N GLY A 79 -2.87 12.82 7.03
CA GLY A 79 -3.07 12.90 8.48
C GLY A 79 -4.04 13.99 8.91
N SER A 80 -4.15 15.09 8.18
CA SER A 80 -5.05 16.20 8.50
C SER A 80 -6.51 15.75 8.56
N ILE A 81 -6.94 14.78 7.74
CA ILE A 81 -8.32 14.28 7.75
C ILE A 81 -8.70 13.62 9.07
N TYR A 82 -7.74 12.97 9.72
CA TYR A 82 -7.96 12.22 10.95
C TYR A 82 -7.73 13.05 12.21
N LEU A 83 -6.91 14.11 12.11
CA LEU A 83 -6.45 14.89 13.25
C LEU A 83 -7.15 16.26 13.36
N SER A 84 -7.63 16.81 12.25
CA SER A 84 -8.40 18.06 12.28
C SER A 84 -9.89 17.76 12.52
N ALA A 85 -10.51 18.52 13.43
CA ALA A 85 -11.92 18.36 13.78
C ALA A 85 -12.88 18.55 12.59
N ASP A 86 -12.39 19.16 11.52
CA ASP A 86 -13.18 19.62 10.39
C ASP A 86 -13.08 18.67 9.17
N GLY A 87 -12.28 17.60 9.24
CA GLY A 87 -12.15 16.60 8.16
C GLY A 87 -11.61 17.16 6.84
N MET A 88 -10.84 18.25 6.88
CA MET A 88 -10.37 18.97 5.70
C MET A 88 -8.95 18.55 5.27
N LEU A 89 -8.74 18.48 3.95
CA LEU A 89 -7.39 18.41 3.37
C LEU A 89 -6.64 19.71 3.70
N TYR A 90 -5.38 19.60 4.13
CA TYR A 90 -4.51 20.73 4.52
C TYR A 90 -4.95 21.52 5.78
N GLY A 91 -5.81 20.95 6.64
CA GLY A 91 -5.98 21.45 8.00
C GLY A 91 -4.68 21.33 8.83
N PRO A 92 -4.55 22.06 9.96
CA PRO A 92 -3.36 21.96 10.80
C PRO A 92 -3.12 20.51 11.22
N SER A 93 -2.07 19.91 10.67
CA SER A 93 -1.53 18.61 11.05
C SER A 93 -0.45 18.85 12.10
N ALA A 94 -0.53 18.15 13.23
CA ALA A 94 0.41 18.27 14.35
C ALA A 94 1.89 18.19 13.94
#